data_AF-A0A540NDY2-F1
#
_entry.id   AF-A0A540NDY2-F1
#
_cell.length_a   1.000
_cell.length_b   1.000
_cell.length_c   1.000
_cell.angle_alpha   90.00
_cell.angle_beta   90.00
_cell.angle_gamma   90.00
#
_symmetry.space_group_name_H-M   'P 1'
#
loop_
_entity.id
_entity.type
_entity.pdbx_description
1 polymer ?
#
loop_
_entity_poly.entity_id
_entity_poly.type
_entity_poly.pdbx_seq_one_letter_code
_entity_poly.pdbx_strand_id
1 'polypeptide(L)'
;MRGNTECRLALDNLPDEVYYKEWDLIMVDAPHGYFPEAPGRMRAIFSAAVMARRRRGSGMMHVFLHDVDRKVDKAFAEEFLCRKFLVQAVGRLWHFEIPSAANVTHGDSERFC
;
A
#
# COMPACT_ATOMS: atom_id res chain seq x y z
N MET A 1 -0.99 4.59 12.67
CA MET A 1 -1.05 3.24 12.11
C MET A 1 -0.71 2.25 13.21
N ARG A 2 0.47 2.35 13.82
CA ARG A 2 0.76 1.76 15.14
C ARG A 2 -0.35 2.05 16.14
N GLY A 3 -0.83 1.01 16.82
CA GLY A 3 -1.86 1.10 17.86
C GLY A 3 -3.26 1.50 17.38
N ASN A 4 -3.53 1.47 16.06
CA ASN A 4 -4.86 1.76 15.53
C ASN A 4 -5.73 0.49 15.51
N THR A 5 -6.15 0.06 16.69
CA THR A 5 -6.95 -1.17 16.90
C THR A 5 -8.36 -1.09 16.30
N GLU A 6 -8.88 0.13 16.10
CA GLU A 6 -10.21 0.36 15.51
C GLU A 6 -10.20 0.14 13.99
N CYS A 7 -9.06 0.31 13.33
CA CYS A 7 -8.94 0.14 11.88
C CYS A 7 -8.57 -1.30 11.54
N ARG A 8 -9.56 -2.11 11.13
CA ARG A 8 -9.35 -3.51 10.71
C ARG A 8 -8.34 -3.69 9.57
N LEU A 9 -8.12 -2.65 8.77
CA LEU A 9 -7.14 -2.67 7.68
C LEU A 9 -5.71 -2.36 8.12
N ALA A 10 -5.53 -1.64 9.23
CA ALA A 10 -4.20 -1.29 9.71
C ALA A 10 -3.48 -2.56 10.19
N LEU A 11 -2.24 -2.76 9.73
CA LEU A 11 -1.29 -3.59 10.45
C LEU A 11 -0.76 -2.73 11.60
N ASP A 12 -1.32 -2.89 12.79
CA ASP A 12 -1.15 -2.02 13.96
C ASP A 12 -0.18 -2.58 15.02
N ASN A 13 0.25 -3.82 14.85
CA ASN A 13 1.07 -4.60 15.78
C ASN A 13 2.43 -5.05 15.19
N LEU A 14 3.00 -4.31 14.25
CA LEU A 14 4.34 -4.57 13.70
C LEU A 14 5.43 -3.99 14.63
N PRO A 15 6.71 -4.43 14.51
CA PRO A 15 7.81 -3.81 15.22
C PRO A 15 7.95 -2.32 14.90
N ASP A 16 8.35 -1.53 15.89
CA ASP A 16 8.48 -0.06 15.77
C ASP A 16 9.34 0.38 14.57
N GLU A 17 10.42 -0.36 14.27
CA GLU A 17 11.28 -0.08 13.12
C GLU A 17 10.49 -0.05 11.81
N VAL A 18 9.48 -0.90 11.63
CA VAL A 18 8.67 -0.94 10.41
C VAL A 18 7.90 0.36 10.21
N TYR A 19 7.39 0.96 11.29
CA TYR A 19 6.62 2.20 11.22
C TYR A 19 7.47 3.46 11.10
N TYR A 20 8.66 3.46 11.71
CA TYR A 20 9.49 4.67 11.80
C TYR A 20 10.57 4.76 10.73
N LYS A 21 10.90 3.65 10.06
CA LYS A 21 11.82 3.65 8.93
C LYS A 21 11.16 4.26 7.70
N GLU A 22 11.89 5.13 7.02
CA GLU A 22 11.48 5.68 5.72
C GLU A 22 11.88 4.71 4.62
N TRP A 23 10.98 3.79 4.28
CA TRP A 23 11.21 2.78 3.26
C TRP A 23 11.21 3.40 1.87
N ASP A 24 12.27 3.21 1.09
CA ASP A 24 12.29 3.58 -0.34
C ASP A 24 11.37 2.69 -1.18
N LEU A 25 11.22 1.43 -0.76
CA LEU A 25 10.47 0.41 -1.45
C LEU A 25 9.74 -0.52 -0.47
N ILE A 26 8.50 -0.88 -0.79
CA ILE A 26 7.76 -1.97 -0.15
C ILE A 26 7.31 -2.98 -1.19
N MET A 27 7.62 -4.25 -0.96
CA MET A 27 7.12 -5.39 -1.74
C MET A 27 5.99 -6.07 -0.96
N VAL A 28 4.80 -6.14 -1.56
CA VAL A 28 3.63 -6.84 -1.04
C VAL A 28 3.45 -8.12 -1.85
N ASP A 29 3.88 -9.24 -1.28
CA ASP A 29 3.87 -10.56 -1.95
C ASP A 29 3.07 -11.62 -1.17
N ALA A 30 2.98 -11.48 0.15
CA ALA A 30 2.35 -12.44 1.05
C ALA A 30 1.11 -11.84 1.74
N PRO A 31 0.20 -12.67 2.26
CA PRO A 31 0.18 -14.15 2.21
C PRO A 31 -0.31 -14.69 0.86
N HIS A 32 -0.04 -15.97 0.61
CA HIS A 32 -0.45 -16.63 -0.63
C HIS A 32 -1.97 -16.77 -0.71
N GLY A 33 -2.54 -16.40 -1.85
CA GLY A 33 -3.98 -16.41 -2.12
C GLY A 33 -4.51 -17.64 -2.86
N TYR A 34 -3.90 -18.83 -2.71
CA TYR A 34 -4.19 -20.00 -3.56
C TYR A 34 -5.63 -20.55 -3.44
N PHE A 35 -6.42 -20.11 -2.46
CA PHE A 35 -7.82 -20.52 -2.27
C PHE A 35 -8.71 -19.33 -1.84
N PRO A 36 -10.04 -19.37 -2.06
CA PRO A 36 -10.93 -18.22 -1.83
C PRO A 36 -10.91 -17.68 -0.39
N GLU A 37 -10.79 -18.57 0.60
CA GLU A 37 -10.76 -18.24 2.03
C GLU A 37 -9.37 -17.82 2.52
N ALA A 38 -8.34 -17.92 1.66
CA ALA A 38 -6.99 -17.55 2.03
C ALA A 38 -6.96 -16.04 2.37
N PRO A 39 -6.24 -15.65 3.43
CA PRO A 39 -6.09 -14.25 3.78
C PRO A 39 -5.60 -13.47 2.55
N GLY A 40 -6.27 -12.36 2.22
CA GLY A 40 -5.85 -11.50 1.12
C GLY A 40 -4.78 -10.51 1.54
N ARG A 41 -4.38 -9.64 0.60
CA ARG A 41 -3.31 -8.65 0.81
C ARG A 41 -3.86 -7.27 1.21
N MET A 42 -5.17 -7.16 1.40
CA MET A 42 -5.88 -5.92 1.74
C MET A 42 -5.22 -5.09 2.85
N ARG A 43 -4.87 -5.72 3.99
CA ARG A 43 -4.24 -5.02 5.13
C ARG A 43 -2.83 -4.53 4.79
N ALA A 44 -2.07 -5.33 4.04
CA ALA A 44 -0.72 -4.98 3.62
C ALA A 44 -0.74 -3.85 2.57
N ILE A 45 -1.64 -3.91 1.59
CA ILE A 45 -1.87 -2.87 0.58
C ILE A 45 -2.23 -1.54 1.27
N PHE A 46 -3.23 -1.56 2.17
CA PHE A 46 -3.64 -0.38 2.93
C PHE A 46 -2.49 0.21 3.76
N SER A 47 -1.75 -0.66 4.46
CA SER A 47 -0.64 -0.22 5.30
C SER A 47 0.51 0.37 4.46
N ALA A 48 0.86 -0.25 3.34
CA ALA A 48 1.85 0.29 2.39
C ALA A 48 1.43 1.68 1.88
N ALA A 49 0.16 1.83 1.47
CA ALA A 49 -0.37 3.10 0.98
C ALA A 49 -0.28 4.23 2.01
N VAL A 50 -0.69 3.96 3.26
CA VAL A 50 -0.65 4.98 4.31
C VAL A 50 0.79 5.27 4.74
N MET A 51 1.69 4.28 4.75
CA MET A 51 3.12 4.52 5.02
C MET A 51 3.74 5.40 3.94
N ALA A 52 3.47 5.13 2.66
CA ALA A 52 3.94 5.94 1.55
C ALA A 52 3.48 7.40 1.65
N ARG A 53 2.16 7.60 1.86
CA ARG A 53 1.57 8.94 1.96
C ARG A 53 2.05 9.72 3.18
N ARG A 54 2.40 9.03 4.28
CA ARG A 54 2.89 9.66 5.53
C ARG A 54 4.41 9.75 5.62
N ARG A 55 5.14 9.41 4.55
CA ARG A 55 6.59 9.60 4.46
C ARG A 55 6.93 11.06 4.76
N ARG A 56 7.90 11.29 5.67
CA ARG A 56 8.28 12.64 6.12
C ARG A 56 9.31 13.25 5.17
N GLY A 57 10.24 12.45 4.69
CA GLY A 57 11.23 12.83 3.69
C GLY A 57 10.61 13.14 2.34
N SER A 58 11.36 13.89 1.52
CA SER A 58 11.02 14.13 0.12
C SER A 58 11.19 12.85 -0.70
N GLY A 59 10.54 12.81 -1.86
CA GLY A 59 10.62 11.69 -2.81
C GLY A 59 9.37 10.83 -2.86
N MET A 60 9.43 9.83 -3.74
CA MET A 60 8.39 8.82 -3.95
C MET A 60 8.74 7.58 -3.16
N MET A 61 7.71 6.86 -2.69
CA MET A 61 7.88 5.49 -2.21
C MET A 61 7.43 4.53 -3.30
N HIS A 62 8.27 3.54 -3.62
CA HIS A 62 7.93 2.50 -4.58
C HIS A 62 7.13 1.39 -3.89
N VAL A 63 5.98 1.03 -4.45
CA VAL A 63 5.21 -0.12 -3.98
C VAL A 63 5.11 -1.14 -5.10
N PHE A 64 5.61 -2.34 -4.85
CA PHE A 64 5.45 -3.48 -5.73
C PHE A 64 4.40 -4.41 -5.14
N LEU A 65 3.36 -4.71 -5.91
CA LEU A 65 2.31 -5.63 -5.52
C LEU A 65 2.35 -6.83 -6.48
N HIS A 66 2.61 -8.00 -5.93
CA HIS A 66 2.64 -9.26 -6.69
C HIS A 66 1.31 -10.02 -6.54
N ASP A 67 1.09 -10.99 -7.43
CA ASP A 67 -0.14 -11.80 -7.51
C ASP A 67 -1.44 -10.96 -7.59
N VAL A 68 -1.48 -9.95 -8.46
CA VAL A 68 -2.69 -9.13 -8.68
C VAL A 68 -3.70 -9.85 -9.61
N ASP A 69 -4.09 -11.06 -9.26
CA ASP A 69 -5.09 -11.88 -9.98
C ASP A 69 -6.47 -11.88 -9.29
N ARG A 70 -6.51 -11.77 -7.96
CA ARG A 70 -7.76 -11.69 -7.19
C ARG A 70 -8.44 -10.33 -7.38
N LYS A 71 -9.75 -10.36 -7.67
CA LYS A 71 -10.58 -9.14 -7.79
C LYS A 71 -10.51 -8.22 -6.56
N VAL A 72 -10.43 -8.80 -5.36
CA VAL A 72 -10.34 -8.02 -4.12
C VAL A 72 -8.99 -7.33 -3.97
N ASP A 73 -7.88 -8.02 -4.22
CA ASP A 73 -6.54 -7.42 -4.14
C ASP A 73 -6.39 -6.32 -5.20
N LYS A 74 -6.92 -6.55 -6.40
CA LYS A 74 -6.97 -5.54 -7.47
C LYS A 74 -7.79 -4.30 -7.04
N ALA A 75 -8.98 -4.48 -6.49
CA ALA A 75 -9.81 -3.37 -6.02
C ALA A 75 -9.10 -2.56 -4.92
N PHE A 76 -8.46 -3.23 -3.96
CA PHE A 76 -7.70 -2.56 -2.90
C PHE A 76 -6.46 -1.85 -3.45
N ALA A 77 -5.77 -2.41 -4.44
CA ALA A 77 -4.65 -1.74 -5.08
C ALA A 77 -5.11 -0.48 -5.83
N GLU A 78 -6.21 -0.57 -6.57
CA GLU A 78 -6.75 0.56 -7.34
C GLU A 78 -7.26 1.69 -6.44
N GLU A 79 -7.87 1.37 -5.30
CA GLU A 79 -8.30 2.33 -4.28
C GLU A 79 -7.07 2.94 -3.57
N PHE A 80 -6.30 2.11 -2.85
CA PHE A 80 -5.31 2.62 -1.90
C PHE A 80 -3.98 3.01 -2.54
N LEU A 81 -3.54 2.30 -3.58
CA LEU A 81 -2.30 2.62 -4.29
C LEU A 81 -2.56 3.49 -5.54
N CYS A 82 -3.81 3.66 -5.95
CA CYS A 82 -4.27 4.53 -7.03
C CYS A 82 -3.75 4.17 -8.43
N ARG A 83 -4.66 3.96 -9.40
CA ARG A 83 -4.25 3.77 -10.81
C ARG A 83 -3.43 4.94 -11.37
N LYS A 84 -3.66 6.17 -10.91
CA LYS A 84 -2.88 7.35 -11.32
C LYS A 84 -1.39 7.26 -10.95
N PHE A 85 -1.03 6.43 -9.97
CA PHE A 85 0.33 6.22 -9.52
C PHE A 85 0.92 4.90 -10.02
N LEU A 86 0.18 4.13 -10.83
CA LEU A 86 0.68 2.89 -11.44
C LEU A 86 1.66 3.25 -12.57
N VAL A 87 2.92 2.88 -12.39
CA VAL A 87 3.99 3.10 -13.38
C VAL A 87 3.97 2.00 -14.42
N GLN A 88 3.93 0.74 -13.99
CA GLN A 88 3.95 -0.41 -14.88
C GLN A 88 3.24 -1.63 -14.26
N ALA A 89 2.64 -2.44 -15.11
CA ALA A 89 2.19 -3.78 -14.78
C ALA A 89 2.85 -4.79 -15.73
N VAL A 90 3.56 -5.77 -15.18
CA VAL A 90 4.21 -6.86 -15.94
C VAL A 90 3.70 -8.19 -15.40
N GLY A 91 2.89 -8.88 -16.21
CA GLY A 91 2.21 -10.11 -15.76
C GLY A 91 1.36 -9.86 -14.52
N ARG A 92 1.72 -10.50 -13.40
CA ARG A 92 1.01 -10.38 -12.11
C ARG A 92 1.67 -9.39 -11.13
N LEU A 93 2.74 -8.71 -11.56
CA LEU A 93 3.47 -7.74 -10.75
C LEU A 93 3.11 -6.32 -11.19
N TRP A 94 2.64 -5.52 -10.24
CA TRP A 94 2.30 -4.11 -10.44
C TRP A 94 3.26 -3.22 -9.64
N HIS A 95 3.74 -2.15 -10.26
CA HIS A 95 4.65 -1.17 -9.65
C HIS A 95 3.98 0.21 -9.60
N PHE A 96 3.94 0.78 -8.40
CA PHE A 96 3.42 2.12 -8.11
C PHE A 96 4.51 3.05 -7.59
N GLU A 97 4.40 4.33 -7.91
CA GLU A 97 5.19 5.43 -7.33
C GLU A 97 4.27 6.37 -6.56
N ILE A 98 4.29 6.26 -5.23
CA ILE A 98 3.36 6.99 -4.37
C ILE A 98 4.06 8.21 -3.79
N PRO A 99 3.55 9.43 -4.03
CA PRO A 99 4.08 10.64 -3.42
C PRO A 99 3.72 10.73 -1.94
N SER A 100 4.61 11.37 -1.17
CA SER A 100 4.24 11.87 0.16
C SER A 100 3.08 12.86 0.04
N ALA A 101 2.18 12.85 1.03
CA ALA A 101 1.06 13.78 1.10
C ALA A 101 1.49 15.26 1.10
N ALA A 102 2.74 15.55 1.50
CA ALA A 102 3.30 16.90 1.43
C ALA A 102 3.49 17.42 -0.02
N ASN A 103 3.52 16.52 -1.01
CA ASN A 103 3.83 16.82 -2.41
C ASN A 103 2.62 16.73 -3.34
N VAL A 104 1.42 16.50 -2.82
CA VAL A 104 0.16 16.41 -3.59
C VAL A 104 -0.80 17.53 -3.22
N THR A 105 -1.68 17.92 -4.15
CA THR A 105 -2.69 18.96 -3.90
C THR A 105 -3.62 18.56 -2.76
N HIS A 106 -4.17 19.54 -2.04
CA HIS A 106 -4.97 19.31 -0.82
C HIS A 106 -6.06 18.23 -1.00
N GLY A 107 -6.78 18.20 -2.13
CA GLY A 107 -7.82 17.20 -2.40
C GLY A 107 -7.28 15.76 -2.55
N ASP A 108 -6.09 15.62 -3.12
CA ASP A 108 -5.42 14.32 -3.30
C ASP A 108 -4.79 13.79 -2.00
N SER A 109 -4.51 14.68 -1.03
CA SER A 109 -3.98 14.31 0.28
C SER A 109 -5.02 13.73 1.24
N GLU A 110 -6.31 14.04 1.04
CA GLU A 110 -7.39 13.71 1.99
C GLU A 110 -8.12 12.40 1.69
N ARG A 111 -8.11 11.96 0.43
CA ARG A 111 -8.79 10.74 -0.02
C ARG A 111 -7.87 9.81 -0.78
N PHE A 112 -8.22 8.54 -0.78
CA PHE A 112 -7.71 7.57 -1.74
C PHE A 112 -8.41 7.75 -3.08
N CYS A 113 -8.01 6.96 -4.08
CA CYS A 113 -8.77 6.83 -5.32
C CYS A 113 -10.01 5.97 -5.03
#